data_AF-A0A8J2AW00-F1
#
_entry.id   AF-A0A8J2AW00-F1
#
_cell.length_a   1.000
_cell.length_b   1.000
_cell.length_c   1.000
_cell.angle_alpha   90.00
_cell.angle_beta   90.00
_cell.angle_gamma   90.00
#
_symmetry.space_group_name_H-M   'P 1'
#
loop_
_entity.id
_entity.type
_entity.pdbx_description
1 polymer ?
#
loop_
_entity_poly.entity_id
_entity_poly.type
_entity_poly.pdbx_seq_one_letter_code
_entity_poly.pdbx_strand_id
1 'polypeptide(L)'
;MFADWLQGPYVYALYDAYGFSKADNGLLFIFGFGSSALLGTVIAGYADKCGRKRFCILYCVVYSLSCLTKHCNHFPILCLGRILAGVATSLLFSVFESWVVCEV
;
A
#
# COMPACT_ATOMS: atom_id res chain seq x y z
N MET A 1 8.77 -1.15 3.29
CA MET A 1 10.00 -0.96 2.47
C MET A 1 10.61 -2.28 1.99
N PHE A 2 11.16 -3.16 2.84
CA PHE A 2 11.69 -4.46 2.38
C PHE A 2 10.61 -5.35 1.72
N ALA A 3 9.40 -5.37 2.30
CA ALA A 3 8.29 -6.13 1.76
C ALA A 3 7.84 -5.64 0.36
N ASP A 4 7.86 -4.33 0.11
CA ASP A 4 7.53 -3.75 -1.22
C ASP A 4 8.61 -4.08 -2.25
N TRP A 5 9.87 -4.05 -1.84
CA TRP A 5 11.01 -4.41 -2.68
C TRP A 5 11.00 -5.89 -3.06
N LEU A 6 10.73 -6.76 -2.08
CA LEU A 6 10.60 -8.19 -2.32
C LEU A 6 9.43 -8.47 -3.26
N GLN A 7 8.29 -7.80 -3.09
CA GLN A 7 7.10 -8.00 -3.91
C GLN A 7 7.26 -7.57 -5.38
N GLY A 8 8.14 -6.62 -5.70
CA GLY A 8 8.36 -6.11 -7.05
C GLY A 8 8.41 -7.19 -8.15
N PRO A 9 9.38 -8.12 -8.12
CA PRO A 9 9.49 -9.19 -9.12
C PRO A 9 8.35 -10.22 -9.06
N TYR A 10 7.88 -10.58 -7.85
CA TYR A 10 6.84 -11.61 -7.70
C TYR A 10 5.46 -11.13 -8.14
N VAL A 11 5.16 -9.85 -8.02
CA VAL A 11 3.86 -9.28 -8.43
C VAL A 11 3.71 -9.34 -9.95
N TYR A 12 4.77 -9.07 -10.71
CA TYR A 12 4.76 -9.24 -12.15
C TYR A 12 4.55 -10.70 -12.56
N ALA A 13 5.28 -11.62 -11.93
CA ALA A 13 5.11 -13.06 -12.19
C ALA A 13 3.72 -13.58 -11.80
N LEU A 14 3.14 -13.06 -10.71
CA LEU A 14 1.79 -13.44 -10.25
C LEU A 14 0.71 -12.98 -11.22
N TYR A 15 0.82 -11.75 -11.74
CA TYR A 15 -0.17 -11.24 -12.69
C TYR A 15 -0.06 -11.92 -14.06
N ASP A 16 1.15 -12.29 -14.47
CA ASP A 16 1.38 -13.12 -15.67
C ASP A 16 0.77 -14.52 -15.50
N ALA A 17 0.96 -15.14 -14.31
CA ALA A 17 0.35 -16.43 -13.97
C ALA A 17 -1.19 -16.38 -13.90
N TYR A 18 -1.77 -15.23 -13.56
CA TYR A 18 -3.22 -15.01 -13.59
C TYR A 18 -3.77 -14.71 -15.00
N GLY A 19 -2.90 -14.54 -16.00
CA GLY A 19 -3.30 -14.27 -17.39
C GLY A 19 -3.67 -12.80 -17.66
N PHE A 20 -3.27 -11.86 -16.80
CA PHE A 20 -3.53 -10.44 -17.02
C PHE A 20 -2.63 -9.85 -18.11
N SER A 21 -3.19 -8.94 -18.92
CA SER A 21 -2.42 -8.25 -19.96
C SER A 21 -1.44 -7.25 -19.34
N LYS A 22 -0.38 -6.90 -20.08
CA LYS A 22 0.57 -5.85 -19.67
C LYS A 22 -0.12 -4.50 -19.42
N ALA A 23 -1.22 -4.23 -20.14
CA ALA A 23 -2.04 -3.03 -19.94
C ALA A 23 -2.76 -3.02 -18.57
N ASP A 24 -3.29 -4.17 -18.15
CA ASP A 24 -3.97 -4.34 -16.87
C ASP A 24 -3.00 -4.20 -15.69
N ASN A 25 -1.78 -4.71 -15.86
CA ASN A 25 -0.70 -4.49 -14.90
C ASN A 25 -0.36 -3.00 -14.76
N GLY A 26 -0.30 -2.28 -15.89
CA GLY A 26 -0.12 -0.83 -15.89
C GLY A 26 -1.20 -0.11 -15.09
N LEU A 27 -2.47 -0.47 -15.29
CA LEU A 27 -3.59 0.09 -14.52
C LEU A 27 -3.46 -0.19 -13.01
N LEU A 28 -3.12 -1.42 -12.62
CA LEU A 28 -2.88 -1.78 -11.22
C LEU A 28 -1.76 -0.95 -10.58
N PHE A 29 -0.70 -0.64 -11.33
CA PHE A 29 0.36 0.26 -10.88
C PHE A 29 -0.12 1.71 -10.75
N ILE A 30 -0.87 2.21 -11.73
CA ILE A 30 -1.46 3.56 -11.69
C ILE A 30 -2.37 3.72 -10.48
N PHE A 31 -3.23 2.74 -10.18
CA PHE A 31 -4.09 2.77 -9.00
C PHE A 31 -3.29 2.79 -7.70
N GLY A 32 -2.21 1.99 -7.61
CA GLY A 32 -1.38 1.96 -6.40
C GLY A 32 -0.59 3.26 -6.18
N PHE A 33 0.08 3.77 -7.22
CA PHE A 33 0.83 5.03 -7.08
C PHE A 33 -0.10 6.24 -6.99
N GLY A 34 -1.16 6.27 -7.77
CA GLY A 34 -2.18 7.33 -7.74
C GLY A 34 -2.88 7.42 -6.39
N SER A 35 -3.23 6.29 -5.76
CA SER A 35 -3.82 6.31 -4.43
C SER A 35 -2.85 6.85 -3.38
N SER A 36 -1.58 6.46 -3.43
CA SER A 36 -0.56 6.94 -2.50
C SER A 36 -0.36 8.46 -2.60
N ALA A 37 -0.46 9.04 -3.80
CA ALA A 37 -0.36 10.47 -4.02
C ALA A 37 -1.58 11.25 -3.48
N LEU A 38 -2.79 10.74 -3.72
CA LEU A 38 -4.03 11.43 -3.37
C LEU A 38 -4.43 11.21 -1.90
N LEU A 39 -4.43 9.96 -1.45
CA LEU A 39 -4.91 9.59 -0.11
C LEU A 39 -3.79 9.63 0.93
N GLY A 40 -2.53 9.43 0.51
CA GLY A 40 -1.40 9.41 1.42
C GLY A 40 -1.21 10.71 2.18
N THR A 41 -1.33 11.85 1.51
CA THR A 41 -1.19 13.19 2.10
C THR A 41 -2.34 13.51 3.07
N VAL A 42 -3.58 13.18 2.68
CA VAL A 42 -4.77 13.39 3.53
C VAL A 42 -4.68 12.54 4.79
N ILE A 43 -4.40 11.25 4.64
CA ILE A 43 -4.31 10.30 5.77
C ILE A 43 -3.12 10.64 6.66
N ALA A 44 -1.99 11.07 6.11
CA ALA A 44 -0.85 11.57 6.88
C ALA A 44 -1.21 12.82 7.71
N GLY A 45 -1.93 13.78 7.13
CA GLY A 45 -2.39 14.97 7.87
C GLY A 45 -3.37 14.65 9.02
N TYR A 46 -4.17 13.58 8.87
CA TYR A 46 -4.99 13.05 9.96
C TYR A 46 -4.15 12.27 11.01
N ALA A 47 -3.07 11.62 10.59
CA ALA A 47 -2.15 10.90 11.48
C ALA A 47 -1.53 11.80 12.54
N ASP A 48 -1.18 13.03 12.16
CA ASP A 48 -0.59 14.01 13.06
C ASP A 48 -1.54 14.44 14.19
N LYS A 49 -2.86 14.35 14.00
CA LYS A 49 -3.87 14.77 14.99
C LYS A 49 -4.40 13.65 15.87
N CYS A 50 -4.45 12.41 15.38
CA CYS A 50 -5.17 11.31 16.05
C CYS A 50 -4.28 10.35 16.88
N GLY A 51 -2.98 10.63 17.01
CA GLY A 51 -2.04 9.89 17.84
C GLY A 51 -1.26 8.82 17.06
N ARG A 52 0.07 8.93 17.12
CA ARG A 52 1.03 8.21 16.24
C ARG A 52 1.01 6.68 16.41
N LYS A 53 0.80 6.18 17.64
CA LYS A 53 0.74 4.73 17.93
C LYS A 53 -0.42 4.02 17.22
N ARG A 54 -1.58 4.68 17.09
CA ARG A 54 -2.76 4.11 16.40
C ARG A 54 -2.51 3.98 14.90
N PHE A 55 -1.74 4.90 14.33
CA PHE A 55 -1.40 4.90 12.91
C PHE A 55 -0.37 3.84 12.53
N CYS A 56 0.59 3.50 13.41
CA CYS A 56 1.45 2.33 13.19
C CYS A 56 0.64 1.02 13.15
N ILE A 57 -0.37 0.88 14.00
CA ILE A 57 -1.26 -0.30 13.97
C ILE A 57 -2.12 -0.29 12.71
N LEU A 58 -2.65 0.87 12.32
CA LEU A 58 -3.41 1.05 11.08
C LEU A 58 -2.58 0.63 9.86
N TYR A 59 -1.31 1.04 9.80
CA TYR A 59 -0.38 0.59 8.76
C TYR A 59 -0.30 -0.94 8.67
N CYS A 60 -0.07 -1.62 9.80
CA CYS A 60 0.01 -3.09 9.84
C CYS A 60 -1.27 -3.77 9.33
N VAL A 61 -2.44 -3.25 9.75
CA VAL A 61 -3.74 -3.79 9.34
C VAL A 61 -3.98 -3.58 7.84
N VAL A 62 -3.79 -2.37 7.33
CA VAL A 62 -4.01 -2.03 5.91
C VAL A 62 -3.05 -2.82 5.02
N TYR A 63 -1.79 -2.98 5.43
CA TYR A 63 -0.81 -3.77 4.67
C TYR A 63 -1.15 -5.27 4.65
N SER A 64 -1.63 -5.81 5.78
CA SER A 64 -2.08 -7.21 5.87
C SER A 64 -3.29 -7.47 4.96
N LEU A 65 -4.27 -6.55 4.96
CA LEU A 65 -5.43 -6.61 4.06
C LEU A 65 -5.02 -6.53 2.60
N SER A 66 -4.07 -5.65 2.25
CA SER A 66 -3.52 -5.58 0.90
C SER A 66 -2.85 -6.90 0.48
N CYS A 67 -2.15 -7.58 1.39
CA CYS A 67 -1.56 -8.89 1.08
C CYS A 67 -2.65 -9.95 0.84
N LEU A 68 -3.73 -9.97 1.62
CA LEU A 68 -4.84 -10.91 1.44
C LEU A 68 -5.52 -10.77 0.07
N THR A 69 -5.67 -9.54 -0.43
CA THR A 69 -6.30 -9.31 -1.75
C THR A 69 -5.54 -9.97 -2.91
N LYS A 70 -4.23 -10.23 -2.78
CA LYS A 70 -3.42 -10.92 -3.81
C LYS A 70 -3.80 -12.39 -3.99
N HIS A 71 -4.47 -12.98 -2.99
CA HIS A 71 -4.92 -14.38 -3.05
C HIS A 71 -6.19 -14.56 -3.90
N CYS A 72 -6.91 -13.47 -4.18
CA CYS A 72 -8.10 -13.49 -5.02
C CYS A 72 -7.73 -13.09 -6.45
N ASN A 73 -7.97 -13.97 -7.43
CA ASN A 73 -7.75 -13.65 -8.85
C ASN A 73 -8.93 -12.84 -9.45
N HIS A 74 -9.29 -11.71 -8.85
CA HIS A 74 -10.38 -10.86 -9.32
C HIS A 74 -9.89 -9.42 -9.47
N PHE A 75 -9.82 -8.92 -10.70
CA PHE A 75 -9.19 -7.63 -11.04
C PHE A 75 -9.62 -6.43 -10.14
N PRO A 76 -10.92 -6.22 -9.84
CA PRO A 76 -11.36 -5.19 -8.88
C PRO A 76 -10.79 -5.34 -7.47
N ILE A 77 -10.67 -6.58 -6.98
CA ILE A 77 -10.12 -6.88 -5.65
C ILE A 77 -8.62 -6.58 -5.64
N LEU A 78 -7.91 -6.91 -6.72
CA LEU A 78 -6.52 -6.51 -6.89
C LEU A 78 -6.36 -4.99 -6.94
N CYS A 79 -7.23 -4.26 -7.64
CA CYS A 79 -7.22 -2.80 -7.65
C CYS A 79 -7.40 -2.20 -6.25
N LEU A 80 -8.37 -2.69 -5.48
CA LEU A 80 -8.53 -2.29 -4.07
C LEU A 80 -7.29 -2.63 -3.25
N GLY A 81 -6.71 -3.80 -3.47
CA GLY A 81 -5.45 -4.21 -2.87
C GLY A 81 -4.30 -3.25 -3.13
N ARG A 82 -4.19 -2.75 -4.37
CA ARG A 82 -3.18 -1.76 -4.77
C ARG A 82 -3.45 -0.39 -4.17
N ILE A 83 -4.71 0.02 -4.08
CA ILE A 83 -5.09 1.28 -3.42
C ILE A 83 -4.67 1.24 -1.95
N LEU A 84 -5.01 0.15 -1.24
CA LEU A 84 -4.64 -0.08 0.16
C LEU A 84 -3.12 -0.16 0.34
N ALA A 85 -2.40 -0.84 -0.56
CA ALA A 85 -0.93 -0.88 -0.55
C ALA A 85 -0.34 0.52 -0.63
N GLY A 86 -0.84 1.35 -1.55
CA GLY A 86 -0.39 2.74 -1.72
C GLY A 86 -0.58 3.56 -0.44
N VAL A 87 -1.73 3.42 0.22
CA VAL A 87 -1.99 4.10 1.50
C VAL A 87 -1.04 3.61 2.59
N ALA A 88 -0.80 2.30 2.69
CA ALA A 88 0.13 1.74 3.66
C ALA A 88 1.56 2.26 3.45
N THR A 89 2.02 2.37 2.21
CA THR A 89 3.36 2.90 1.90
C THR A 89 3.50 4.36 2.31
N SER A 90 2.48 5.20 2.05
CA SER A 90 2.48 6.60 2.50
C SER A 90 2.53 6.70 4.03
N LEU A 91 1.75 5.87 4.72
CA LEU A 91 1.75 5.80 6.18
C LEU A 91 3.12 5.39 6.74
N LEU A 92 3.77 4.41 6.10
CA LEU A 92 5.11 3.98 6.50
C LEU A 92 6.10 5.14 6.44
N PHE A 93 6.15 5.91 5.36
CA PHE A 93 7.11 7.01 5.25
C PHE A 93 6.78 8.20 6.15
N SER A 94 5.50 8.54 6.36
CA SER A 94 5.15 9.72 7.15
C SER A 94 5.13 9.44 8.66
N VAL A 95 4.53 8.33 9.08
CA VAL A 95 4.26 8.06 10.51
C VAL A 95 5.47 7.48 11.23
N PHE A 96 6.24 6.58 10.59
CA PHE A 96 7.44 6.04 11.24
C PHE A 96 8.52 7.09 11.42
N GLU A 97 8.79 7.92 10.41
CA GLU A 97 9.74 9.05 10.53
C GLU A 97 9.31 9.98 11.67
N SER A 98 8.03 10.35 11.70
CA SER A 98 7.50 11.22 12.76
C SER A 98 7.58 10.56 14.13
N TRP A 99 7.35 9.25 14.26
CA TRP A 99 7.47 8.55 15.53
C TRP A 99 8.94 8.49 16.01
N VAL A 100 9.87 8.12 15.13
CA VAL A 100 11.31 8.08 15.45
C VAL A 100 11.82 9.45 15.89
N VAL A 101 11.46 10.53 15.19
CA VAL A 101 11.91 11.89 15.54
C VAL A 101 11.31 12.39 16.86
N CYS A 102 10.12 11.92 17.26
CA CYS A 102 9.50 12.35 18.52
C CYS A 102 10.00 11.61 19.76
N GLU A 103 10.60 10.45 19.57
CA GLU A 103 11.08 9.58 20.65
C GLU A 103 12.61 9.63 20.82
N VAL A 104 13.28 10.46 20.01
CA VAL A 104 14.69 10.87 20.13
C VAL A 104 14.76 12.27 20.73
#